data_AF-A0A7V9G683-F1
#
_entry.id   AF-A0A7V9G683-F1
#
_cell.length_a   1.000
_cell.length_b   1.000
_cell.length_c   1.000
_cell.angle_alpha   90.00
_cell.angle_beta   90.00
_cell.angle_gamma   90.00
#
_symmetry.space_group_name_H-M   'P 1'
#
loop_
_entity.id
_entity.type
_entity.pdbx_description
1 polymer ?
#
loop_
_entity_poly.entity_id
_entity_poly.type
_entity_poly.pdbx_seq_one_letter_code
_entity_poly.pdbx_strand_id
1 'polypeptide(L)'
;MNTKGLPTDDEPADQFSTMEFIAEARRPLLIERHRTLIEETETSLSDQLVTGEADNPRLKAMLDQLKNEAEVTRINGLIQTLASDSHYKDTTLRAGLVDELCLMREHKGVEVATLQLHIIGVYRHVREMVIARQGDPPGLMDLREMPATILGRLLNPIKAEFGTPSLSECLVNTPSFGDRCMRTIKRIRRAEKGSSNWEEANGEPPLPREVEQPLEGLPESERKATRALLIGDRIRSQFYKDVFLRFLNRNELEQREVDSHRTVLHWLESIEATAHLYPFMQGQTAGQKAFRLSQLLGKIIQIHEMYARVSLASQHPTYRDAFKTKNTRERLAVLAKDHYPVLAMTPELMLAALLCPFPAFVEWVQGRVEAQDFVLPPDSKR
;
A
#
# COMPACT_ATOMS: atom_id res chain seq x y z
N MET A 1 20.20 -23.49 61.13
CA MET A 1 19.41 -22.25 61.16
C MET A 1 19.68 -21.47 59.89
N ASN A 2 18.62 -21.06 59.18
CA ASN A 2 18.53 -20.17 58.01
C ASN A 2 19.26 -20.64 56.73
N THR A 3 18.63 -21.20 55.67
CA THR A 3 17.48 -20.84 54.81
C THR A 3 17.59 -19.52 54.02
N LYS A 4 17.39 -19.66 52.69
CA LYS A 4 16.98 -18.67 51.67
C LYS A 4 18.13 -17.89 50.99
N GLY A 5 18.21 -17.79 49.66
CA GLY A 5 17.29 -18.19 48.61
C GLY A 5 18.02 -18.46 47.29
N LEU A 6 17.59 -19.53 46.60
CA LEU A 6 17.79 -19.67 45.17
C LEU A 6 17.09 -18.52 44.44
N PRO A 7 17.59 -18.09 43.27
CA PRO A 7 16.84 -17.18 42.43
C PRO A 7 15.53 -17.85 42.05
N THR A 8 14.41 -17.19 42.34
CA THR A 8 13.12 -17.51 41.74
C THR A 8 13.24 -17.21 40.25
N ASP A 9 13.05 -18.24 39.43
CA ASP A 9 12.71 -18.12 38.02
C ASP A 9 11.39 -17.33 37.93
N ASP A 10 11.49 -16.01 37.94
CA ASP A 10 10.42 -15.14 37.47
C ASP A 10 10.51 -15.05 35.94
N GLU A 11 10.25 -16.17 35.27
CA GLU A 11 9.71 -16.17 33.93
C GLU A 11 8.18 -16.17 34.05
N PRO A 12 7.45 -15.13 33.59
CA PRO A 12 6.07 -15.32 33.19
C PRO A 12 6.09 -15.92 31.78
N ALA A 13 6.50 -17.19 31.68
CA ALA A 13 6.31 -17.97 30.46
C ALA A 13 4.85 -18.39 30.38
N ASP A 14 4.19 -18.01 29.29
CA ASP A 14 2.89 -18.46 28.80
C ASP A 14 2.45 -19.86 29.27
N GLN A 15 1.79 -19.94 30.43
CA GLN A 15 1.12 -21.17 30.86
C GLN A 15 -0.28 -21.19 30.25
N PHE A 16 -0.40 -21.69 29.02
CA PHE A 16 -1.68 -22.17 28.51
C PHE A 16 -2.27 -23.17 29.51
N SER A 17 -3.51 -22.94 29.94
CA SER A 17 -4.20 -23.86 30.84
C SER A 17 -4.31 -25.23 30.17
N THR A 18 -4.14 -26.34 30.91
CA THR A 18 -4.29 -27.70 30.35
C THR A 18 -5.64 -27.88 29.63
N MET A 19 -6.67 -27.15 30.05
CA MET A 19 -7.98 -27.15 29.40
C MET A 19 -7.98 -26.42 28.04
N GLU A 20 -7.20 -25.36 27.89
CA GLU A 20 -7.00 -24.66 26.62
C GLU A 20 -6.21 -25.52 25.64
N PHE A 21 -5.19 -26.24 26.13
CA PHE A 21 -4.45 -27.20 25.30
C PHE A 21 -5.34 -28.34 24.78
N ILE A 22 -6.22 -28.88 25.64
CA ILE A 22 -7.19 -29.90 25.23
C ILE A 22 -8.22 -29.33 24.24
N ALA A 23 -8.69 -28.10 24.45
CA ALA A 23 -9.62 -27.45 23.55
C ALA A 23 -8.98 -27.22 22.16
N GLU A 24 -7.74 -26.73 22.13
CA GLU A 24 -7.00 -26.50 20.88
C GLU A 24 -6.70 -27.82 20.16
N ALA A 25 -6.32 -28.87 20.89
CA ALA A 25 -6.10 -30.20 20.31
C ALA A 25 -7.39 -30.83 19.74
N ARG A 26 -8.57 -30.47 20.26
CA ARG A 26 -9.87 -30.96 19.76
C ARG A 26 -10.39 -30.15 18.57
N ARG A 27 -9.95 -28.90 18.40
CA ARG A 27 -10.43 -27.98 17.37
C ARG A 27 -10.49 -28.61 15.97
N PRO A 28 -9.45 -29.32 15.47
CA PRO A 28 -9.52 -29.93 14.13
C PRO A 28 -10.63 -30.99 14.00
N LEU A 29 -10.86 -31.78 15.05
CA LEU A 29 -11.89 -32.82 15.06
C LEU A 29 -13.30 -32.22 15.04
N LEU A 30 -13.50 -31.12 15.77
CA LEU A 30 -14.78 -30.42 15.82
C LEU A 30 -15.13 -29.76 14.48
N ILE A 31 -14.11 -29.20 13.81
CA ILE A 31 -14.26 -28.60 12.48
C ILE A 31 -14.66 -29.67 11.45
N GLU A 32 -13.92 -30.80 11.41
CA GLU A 32 -14.12 -31.83 10.39
C GLU A 32 -15.53 -32.44 10.40
N ARG A 33 -16.18 -32.48 11.56
CA ARG A 33 -17.55 -32.98 11.71
C ARG A 33 -18.59 -32.22 10.87
N HIS A 34 -18.39 -30.92 10.67
CA HIS A 34 -19.33 -30.04 9.97
C HIS A 34 -18.78 -29.47 8.67
N ARG A 35 -17.48 -29.63 8.41
CA ARG A 35 -16.73 -29.05 7.28
C ARG A 35 -17.46 -29.19 5.95
N THR A 36 -17.81 -30.42 5.56
CA THR A 36 -18.46 -30.68 4.25
C THR A 36 -19.71 -29.84 4.04
N LEU A 37 -20.60 -29.79 5.04
CA LEU A 37 -21.87 -29.05 4.91
C LEU A 37 -21.65 -27.54 4.85
N ILE A 38 -20.73 -27.01 5.65
CA ILE A 38 -20.42 -25.58 5.67
C ILE A 38 -19.71 -25.17 4.38
N GLU A 39 -18.79 -25.99 3.88
CA GLU A 39 -18.11 -25.77 2.59
C GLU A 39 -19.09 -25.81 1.41
N GLU A 40 -20.04 -26.74 1.40
CA GLU A 40 -21.11 -26.78 0.38
C GLU A 40 -21.96 -25.50 0.43
N THR A 41 -22.33 -25.08 1.64
CA THR A 41 -23.11 -23.84 1.85
C THR A 41 -22.34 -22.62 1.35
N GLU A 42 -21.06 -22.49 1.73
CA GLU A 42 -20.19 -21.40 1.32
C GLU A 42 -19.97 -21.38 -0.20
N THR A 43 -19.73 -22.55 -0.81
CA THR A 43 -19.42 -22.70 -2.23
C THR A 43 -20.65 -22.41 -3.10
N SER A 44 -21.85 -22.73 -2.61
CA SER A 44 -23.12 -22.47 -3.30
C SER A 44 -23.46 -20.98 -3.44
N LEU A 45 -22.77 -20.10 -2.72
CA LEU A 45 -23.03 -18.66 -2.77
C LEU A 45 -22.67 -18.07 -4.14
N SER A 46 -23.60 -17.30 -4.69
CA SER A 46 -23.40 -16.50 -5.89
C SER A 46 -22.98 -15.07 -5.54
N ASP A 47 -22.34 -14.40 -6.50
CA ASP A 47 -21.85 -13.03 -6.34
C ASP A 47 -22.99 -12.04 -6.04
N GLN A 48 -24.20 -12.28 -6.56
CA GLN A 48 -25.39 -11.46 -6.34
C GLN A 48 -25.78 -11.33 -4.86
N LEU A 49 -25.50 -12.37 -4.05
CA LEU A 49 -25.76 -12.36 -2.61
C LEU A 49 -24.85 -11.35 -1.90
N VAL A 50 -23.65 -11.12 -2.45
CA VAL A 50 -22.64 -10.24 -1.88
C VAL A 50 -22.74 -8.82 -2.45
N THR A 51 -22.98 -8.67 -3.75
CA THR A 51 -23.14 -7.35 -4.37
C THR A 51 -24.48 -6.71 -3.99
N GLY A 52 -25.53 -7.51 -3.78
CA GLY A 52 -26.89 -7.02 -3.53
C GLY A 52 -27.63 -6.59 -4.80
N GLU A 53 -27.03 -6.79 -5.97
CA GLU A 53 -27.66 -6.57 -7.28
C GLU A 53 -28.61 -7.74 -7.60
N ALA A 54 -29.74 -7.77 -6.90
CA ALA A 54 -30.75 -8.79 -7.06
C ALA A 54 -32.12 -8.18 -7.29
N ASP A 55 -32.78 -8.58 -8.38
CA ASP A 55 -34.18 -8.23 -8.64
C ASP A 55 -35.17 -9.14 -7.93
N ASN A 56 -34.69 -10.21 -7.28
CA ASN A 56 -35.54 -11.17 -6.59
C ASN A 56 -36.02 -10.64 -5.21
N PRO A 57 -37.34 -10.49 -5.00
CA PRO A 57 -37.90 -9.97 -3.74
C PRO A 57 -37.53 -10.79 -2.50
N ARG A 58 -37.40 -12.12 -2.63
CA ARG A 58 -37.02 -13.00 -1.51
C ARG A 58 -35.58 -12.74 -1.06
N LEU A 59 -34.70 -12.52 -2.04
CA LEU A 59 -33.31 -12.19 -1.76
C LEU A 59 -33.18 -10.82 -1.10
N LYS A 60 -33.93 -9.81 -1.57
CA LYS A 60 -33.97 -8.49 -0.91
C LYS A 60 -34.40 -8.60 0.56
N ALA A 61 -35.49 -9.33 0.84
CA ALA A 61 -35.96 -9.52 2.21
C ALA A 61 -34.91 -10.20 3.10
N MET A 62 -34.18 -11.18 2.57
CA MET A 62 -33.08 -11.85 3.28
C MET A 62 -31.91 -10.89 3.56
N LEU A 63 -31.53 -10.06 2.59
CA LEU A 63 -30.47 -9.07 2.76
C LEU A 63 -30.87 -7.95 3.73
N ASP A 64 -32.15 -7.61 3.81
CA ASP A 64 -32.65 -6.66 4.80
C ASP A 64 -32.58 -7.22 6.23
N GLN A 65 -32.73 -8.53 6.43
CA GLN A 65 -32.51 -9.15 7.75
C GLN A 65 -31.09 -8.96 8.26
N LEU A 66 -30.09 -8.95 7.38
CA LEU A 66 -28.69 -8.73 7.75
C LEU A 66 -28.42 -7.30 8.25
N LYS A 67 -29.34 -6.36 8.00
CA LYS A 67 -29.25 -4.98 8.50
C LYS A 67 -29.74 -4.82 9.94
N ASN A 68 -30.37 -5.86 10.51
CA ASN A 68 -30.80 -5.84 11.90
C ASN A 68 -29.59 -5.70 12.83
N GLU A 69 -29.69 -4.84 13.85
CA GLU A 69 -28.58 -4.55 14.78
C GLU A 69 -27.99 -5.81 15.43
N ALA A 70 -28.85 -6.78 15.75
CA ALA A 70 -28.41 -8.06 16.32
C ALA A 70 -27.55 -8.87 15.35
N GLU A 71 -27.90 -8.89 14.06
CA GLU A 71 -27.11 -9.59 13.04
C GLU A 71 -25.80 -8.85 12.75
N VAL A 72 -25.85 -7.52 12.64
CA VAL A 72 -24.64 -6.68 12.48
C VAL A 72 -23.66 -6.91 13.63
N THR A 73 -24.16 -6.98 14.87
CA THR A 73 -23.33 -7.26 16.05
C THR A 73 -22.69 -8.64 15.97
N ARG A 74 -23.43 -9.68 15.55
CA ARG A 74 -22.89 -11.03 15.38
C ARG A 74 -21.86 -11.11 14.27
N ILE A 75 -22.13 -10.48 13.12
CA ILE A 75 -21.20 -10.41 11.98
C ILE A 75 -19.91 -9.72 12.39
N ASN A 76 -19.99 -8.59 13.09
CA ASN A 76 -18.81 -7.88 13.59
C ASN A 76 -18.03 -8.73 14.61
N GLY A 77 -18.73 -9.42 15.50
CA GLY A 77 -18.11 -10.37 16.44
C GLY A 77 -17.35 -11.49 15.71
N LEU A 78 -17.93 -12.02 14.63
CA LEU A 78 -17.30 -13.05 13.81
C LEU A 78 -16.06 -12.51 13.07
N ILE A 79 -16.14 -11.32 12.48
CA ILE A 79 -15.00 -10.66 11.82
C ILE A 79 -13.89 -10.36 12.85
N GLN A 80 -14.25 -9.93 14.06
CA GLN A 80 -13.30 -9.69 15.14
C GLN A 80 -12.58 -10.98 15.55
N THR A 81 -13.30 -12.11 15.68
CA THR A 81 -12.69 -13.42 15.97
C THR A 81 -11.71 -13.81 14.88
N LEU A 82 -12.12 -13.74 13.61
CA LEU A 82 -11.27 -14.06 12.46
C LEU A 82 -10.01 -13.17 12.38
N ALA A 83 -10.12 -11.91 12.82
CA ALA A 83 -9.01 -10.96 12.83
C ALA A 83 -8.04 -11.15 13.99
N SER A 84 -8.51 -11.65 15.14
CA SER A 84 -7.75 -11.63 16.40
C SER A 84 -7.22 -13.00 16.82
N ASP A 85 -7.88 -14.09 16.41
CA ASP A 85 -7.44 -15.44 16.73
C ASP A 85 -6.21 -15.80 15.89
N SER A 86 -5.11 -16.12 16.58
CA SER A 86 -3.84 -16.51 15.97
C SER A 86 -3.95 -17.73 15.06
N HIS A 87 -4.95 -18.59 15.26
CA HIS A 87 -5.22 -19.78 14.44
C HIS A 87 -5.49 -19.41 12.97
N TYR A 88 -6.08 -18.23 12.72
CA TYR A 88 -6.46 -17.81 11.38
C TYR A 88 -5.38 -17.00 10.65
N LYS A 89 -4.24 -16.73 11.29
CA LYS A 89 -3.20 -15.82 10.77
C LYS A 89 -2.73 -16.16 9.35
N ASP A 90 -2.60 -17.44 9.04
CA ASP A 90 -2.09 -17.90 7.74
C ASP A 90 -3.19 -18.44 6.82
N THR A 91 -4.46 -18.19 7.18
CA THR A 91 -5.63 -18.65 6.43
C THR A 91 -6.21 -17.57 5.51
N THR A 92 -6.93 -18.00 4.47
CA THR A 92 -7.79 -17.10 3.70
C THR A 92 -9.08 -16.83 4.46
N LEU A 93 -9.78 -15.74 4.12
CA LEU A 93 -11.07 -15.39 4.70
C LEU A 93 -12.04 -16.56 4.56
N ARG A 94 -12.08 -17.23 3.40
CA ARG A 94 -12.94 -18.41 3.20
C ARG A 94 -12.61 -19.52 4.18
N ALA A 95 -11.34 -19.91 4.27
CA ALA A 95 -10.92 -21.03 5.13
C ALA A 95 -11.21 -20.73 6.61
N GLY A 96 -10.78 -19.56 7.10
CA GLY A 96 -11.03 -19.15 8.48
C GLY A 96 -12.53 -19.04 8.79
N LEU A 97 -13.33 -18.49 7.88
CA LEU A 97 -14.78 -18.38 8.04
C LEU A 97 -15.46 -19.76 8.11
N VAL A 98 -15.08 -20.70 7.24
CA VAL A 98 -15.62 -22.07 7.27
C VAL A 98 -15.31 -22.74 8.60
N ASP A 99 -14.05 -22.65 9.05
CA ASP A 99 -13.61 -23.26 10.30
C ASP A 99 -14.36 -22.67 11.52
N GLU A 100 -14.46 -21.34 11.59
CA GLU A 100 -15.16 -20.65 12.68
C GLU A 100 -16.66 -20.97 12.70
N LEU A 101 -17.30 -21.11 11.54
CA LEU A 101 -18.71 -21.49 11.47
C LEU A 101 -18.94 -22.95 11.87
N CYS A 102 -17.99 -23.86 11.61
CA CYS A 102 -18.04 -25.22 12.12
C CYS A 102 -17.99 -25.24 13.66
N LEU A 103 -17.12 -24.42 14.26
CA LEU A 103 -17.03 -24.26 15.71
C LEU A 103 -18.28 -23.62 16.30
N MET A 104 -18.86 -22.61 15.64
CA MET A 104 -20.15 -22.03 16.04
C MET A 104 -21.27 -23.08 16.03
N ARG A 105 -21.30 -23.94 15.01
CA ARG A 105 -22.29 -25.02 14.93
C ARG A 105 -22.13 -26.02 16.07
N GLU A 106 -20.90 -26.44 16.35
CA GLU A 106 -20.62 -27.43 17.38
C GLU A 106 -20.86 -26.88 18.79
N HIS A 107 -20.40 -25.67 19.09
CA HIS A 107 -20.46 -25.10 20.44
C HIS A 107 -21.79 -24.42 20.77
N LYS A 108 -22.43 -23.80 19.78
CA LYS A 108 -23.65 -22.98 19.99
C LYS A 108 -24.90 -23.60 19.35
N GLY A 109 -24.78 -24.73 18.65
CA GLY A 109 -25.91 -25.42 18.03
C GLY A 109 -26.60 -24.60 16.94
N VAL A 110 -25.87 -23.69 16.28
CA VAL A 110 -26.45 -22.77 15.28
C VAL A 110 -26.92 -23.55 14.05
N GLU A 111 -28.14 -23.28 13.60
CA GLU A 111 -28.71 -23.90 12.42
C GLU A 111 -28.00 -23.47 11.13
N VAL A 112 -27.95 -24.37 10.15
CA VAL A 112 -27.24 -24.18 8.89
C VAL A 112 -27.79 -22.99 8.08
N ALA A 113 -29.10 -22.79 8.11
CA ALA A 113 -29.73 -21.63 7.44
C ALA A 113 -29.24 -20.30 8.03
N THR A 114 -29.06 -20.24 9.36
CA THR A 114 -28.49 -19.07 10.04
C THR A 114 -27.01 -18.90 9.71
N LEU A 115 -26.25 -19.99 9.59
CA LEU A 115 -24.84 -19.93 9.18
C LEU A 115 -24.68 -19.40 7.75
N GLN A 116 -25.58 -19.78 6.82
CA GLN A 116 -25.59 -19.21 5.47
C GLN A 116 -25.77 -17.69 5.49
N LEU A 117 -26.68 -17.17 6.32
CA LEU A 117 -26.86 -15.73 6.51
C LEU A 117 -25.59 -15.08 7.06
N HIS A 118 -24.92 -15.70 8.04
CA HIS A 118 -23.66 -15.18 8.56
C HIS A 118 -22.56 -15.13 7.50
N ILE A 119 -22.42 -16.16 6.64
CA ILE A 119 -21.43 -16.14 5.54
C ILE A 119 -21.67 -14.95 4.62
N ILE A 120 -22.92 -14.77 4.19
CA ILE A 120 -23.31 -13.64 3.33
C ILE A 120 -23.04 -12.31 4.04
N GLY A 121 -23.42 -12.19 5.30
CA GLY A 121 -23.19 -11.01 6.12
C GLY A 121 -21.72 -10.63 6.23
N VAL A 122 -20.85 -11.60 6.51
CA VAL A 122 -19.39 -11.38 6.58
C VAL A 122 -18.85 -10.89 5.25
N TYR A 123 -19.12 -11.58 4.14
CA TYR A 123 -18.59 -11.14 2.84
C TYR A 123 -19.10 -9.76 2.44
N ARG A 124 -20.37 -9.44 2.69
CA ARG A 124 -20.93 -8.10 2.43
C ARG A 124 -20.25 -7.02 3.25
N HIS A 125 -20.12 -7.24 4.56
CA HIS A 125 -19.52 -6.26 5.46
C HIS A 125 -18.04 -6.04 5.13
N VAL A 126 -17.28 -7.11 4.94
CA VAL A 126 -15.88 -7.04 4.52
C VAL A 126 -15.76 -6.33 3.17
N ARG A 127 -16.64 -6.61 2.20
CA ARG A 127 -16.66 -5.94 0.90
C ARG A 127 -16.85 -4.43 1.04
N GLU A 128 -17.79 -3.98 1.87
CA GLU A 128 -18.03 -2.56 2.13
C GLU A 128 -16.78 -1.88 2.71
N MET A 129 -16.14 -2.51 3.71
CA MET A 129 -14.91 -1.99 4.31
C MET A 129 -13.75 -1.96 3.31
N VAL A 130 -13.62 -2.99 2.46
CA VAL A 130 -12.60 -3.06 1.42
C VAL A 130 -12.85 -1.99 0.34
N ILE A 131 -14.09 -1.76 -0.10
CA ILE A 131 -14.43 -0.67 -1.04
C ILE A 131 -14.01 0.68 -0.48
N ALA A 132 -14.27 0.93 0.81
CA ALA A 132 -13.86 2.16 1.47
C ALA A 132 -12.33 2.36 1.47
N ARG A 133 -11.53 1.30 1.25
CA ARG A 133 -10.05 1.34 1.27
C ARG A 133 -9.38 1.16 -0.08
N GLN A 134 -9.83 0.26 -0.95
CA GLN A 134 -9.28 0.02 -2.30
C GLN A 134 -10.01 0.77 -3.42
N GLY A 135 -11.29 1.09 -3.25
CA GLY A 135 -12.07 1.97 -4.15
C GLY A 135 -12.72 1.25 -5.32
N ASP A 136 -12.26 0.04 -5.60
CA ASP A 136 -12.83 -0.90 -6.55
C ASP A 136 -13.66 -1.95 -5.79
N PRO A 137 -14.91 -2.24 -6.16
CA PRO A 137 -15.68 -3.33 -5.56
C PRO A 137 -15.07 -4.70 -5.85
N PRO A 138 -14.62 -5.46 -4.84
CA PRO A 138 -14.19 -6.85 -5.06
C PRO A 138 -15.41 -7.75 -5.31
N GLY A 139 -15.21 -8.78 -6.13
CA GLY A 139 -16.14 -9.89 -6.26
C GLY A 139 -15.97 -10.91 -5.13
N LEU A 140 -16.90 -11.85 -4.98
CA LEU A 140 -16.87 -12.89 -3.96
C LEU A 140 -15.60 -13.75 -4.03
N MET A 141 -15.12 -14.10 -5.23
CA MET A 141 -13.88 -14.86 -5.38
C MET A 141 -12.67 -14.10 -4.84
N ASP A 142 -12.61 -12.78 -5.03
CA ASP A 142 -11.51 -11.96 -4.52
C ASP A 142 -11.53 -11.90 -2.98
N LEU A 143 -12.73 -11.87 -2.39
CA LEU A 143 -12.92 -11.88 -0.94
C LEU A 143 -12.54 -13.24 -0.34
N ARG A 144 -12.90 -14.34 -1.01
CA ARG A 144 -12.56 -15.71 -0.57
C ARG A 144 -11.07 -15.92 -0.39
N GLU A 145 -10.26 -15.42 -1.33
CA GLU A 145 -8.81 -15.54 -1.35
C GLU A 145 -8.09 -14.49 -0.50
N MET A 146 -8.81 -13.52 0.07
CA MET A 146 -8.21 -12.47 0.87
C MET A 146 -7.61 -13.06 2.16
N PRO A 147 -6.36 -12.75 2.54
CA PRO A 147 -5.80 -13.20 3.82
C PRO A 147 -6.63 -12.70 5.01
N ALA A 148 -6.90 -13.56 5.98
CA ALA A 148 -7.69 -13.20 7.18
C ALA A 148 -7.01 -12.10 8.01
N THR A 149 -5.67 -12.00 7.96
CA THR A 149 -4.90 -10.93 8.62
C THR A 149 -5.25 -9.52 8.14
N ILE A 150 -5.83 -9.37 6.93
CA ILE A 150 -6.30 -8.07 6.45
C ILE A 150 -7.51 -7.57 7.25
N LEU A 151 -8.31 -8.47 7.84
CA LEU A 151 -9.47 -8.09 8.66
C LEU A 151 -9.06 -7.22 9.86
N GLY A 152 -7.91 -7.50 10.47
CA GLY A 152 -7.38 -6.66 11.56
C GLY A 152 -7.14 -5.21 11.13
N ARG A 153 -6.65 -5.00 9.90
CA ARG A 153 -6.41 -3.67 9.31
C ARG A 153 -7.70 -2.98 8.89
N LEU A 154 -8.72 -3.75 8.51
CA LEU A 154 -10.06 -3.23 8.23
C LEU A 154 -10.73 -2.72 9.51
N LEU A 155 -10.65 -3.49 10.60
CA LEU A 155 -11.23 -3.14 11.90
C LEU A 155 -10.47 -2.02 12.61
N ASN A 156 -9.13 -2.02 12.51
CA ASN A 156 -8.26 -1.04 13.16
C ASN A 156 -7.36 -0.37 12.11
N PRO A 157 -7.89 0.64 11.38
CA PRO A 157 -7.15 1.22 10.29
C PRO A 157 -5.98 2.07 10.75
N ILE A 158 -4.81 1.82 10.17
CA ILE A 158 -3.60 2.59 10.41
C ILE A 158 -3.58 3.81 9.47
N LYS A 159 -3.16 4.96 9.98
CA LYS A 159 -2.97 6.17 9.17
C LYS A 159 -1.82 5.94 8.18
N ALA A 160 -2.07 6.20 6.90
CA ALA A 160 -1.03 6.12 5.88
C ALA A 160 -0.01 7.24 6.07
N GLU A 161 1.25 6.87 6.31
CA GLU A 161 2.36 7.81 6.43
C GLU A 161 3.40 7.52 5.35
N PHE A 162 3.50 8.40 4.35
CA PHE A 162 4.47 8.20 3.29
C PHE A 162 5.90 8.30 3.83
N GLY A 163 6.79 7.43 3.34
CA GLY A 163 8.20 7.43 3.73
C GLY A 163 8.48 6.81 5.10
N THR A 164 7.57 5.97 5.61
CA THR A 164 7.80 5.11 6.78
C THR A 164 7.79 3.63 6.37
N PRO A 165 8.49 2.75 7.09
CA PRO A 165 8.48 1.31 6.80
C PRO A 165 7.11 0.66 7.07
N SER A 166 6.26 1.27 7.91
CA SER A 166 4.93 0.76 8.26
C SER A 166 3.85 1.11 7.23
N LEU A 167 4.16 1.83 6.14
CA LEU A 167 3.16 2.20 5.13
C LEU A 167 2.45 0.97 4.53
N SER A 168 3.15 -0.16 4.39
CA SER A 168 2.56 -1.42 3.92
C SER A 168 1.49 -1.99 4.86
N GLU A 169 1.55 -1.67 6.15
CA GLU A 169 0.57 -2.11 7.15
C GLU A 169 -0.77 -1.39 6.98
N CYS A 170 -0.78 -0.22 6.33
CA CYS A 170 -2.00 0.52 6.01
C CYS A 170 -2.71 -0.04 4.76
N LEU A 171 -2.03 -0.87 3.97
CA LEU A 171 -2.59 -1.39 2.74
C LEU A 171 -3.65 -2.46 3.02
N VAL A 172 -4.80 -2.23 2.39
CA VAL A 172 -5.93 -3.14 2.34
C VAL A 172 -6.32 -3.27 0.88
N ASN A 173 -6.06 -4.44 0.32
CA ASN A 173 -6.44 -4.79 -1.04
C ASN A 173 -6.59 -6.30 -1.16
N THR A 174 -7.43 -6.74 -2.11
CA THR A 174 -7.48 -8.16 -2.47
C THR A 174 -6.23 -8.55 -3.27
N PRO A 175 -5.85 -9.84 -3.27
CA PRO A 175 -4.71 -10.31 -4.07
C PRO A 175 -4.84 -9.94 -5.56
N SER A 176 -6.03 -10.15 -6.13
CA SER A 176 -6.28 -9.84 -7.54
C SER A 176 -6.19 -8.34 -7.86
N PHE A 177 -6.59 -7.47 -6.93
CA PHE A 177 -6.41 -6.02 -7.06
C PHE A 177 -4.92 -5.67 -7.03
N GLY A 178 -4.16 -6.25 -6.08
CA GLY A 178 -2.72 -6.10 -6.00
C GLY A 178 -2.01 -6.47 -7.31
N ASP A 179 -2.41 -7.61 -7.91
CA ASP A 179 -1.88 -8.06 -9.21
C ASP A 179 -2.23 -7.11 -10.35
N ARG A 180 -3.47 -6.59 -10.39
CA ARG A 180 -3.88 -5.56 -11.37
C ARG A 180 -3.01 -4.32 -11.24
N CYS A 181 -2.85 -3.79 -10.04
CA CYS A 181 -2.00 -2.63 -9.78
C CYS A 181 -0.55 -2.92 -10.18
N MET A 182 0.00 -4.08 -9.84
CA MET A 182 1.36 -4.45 -10.24
C MET A 182 1.52 -4.55 -11.76
N ARG A 183 0.51 -5.01 -12.49
CA ARG A 183 0.51 -4.97 -13.97
C ARG A 183 0.53 -3.54 -14.50
N THR A 184 -0.31 -2.65 -13.95
CA THR A 184 -0.32 -1.22 -14.28
C THR A 184 1.05 -0.58 -14.01
N ILE A 185 1.63 -0.82 -12.83
CA ILE A 185 2.96 -0.32 -12.44
C ILE A 185 4.02 -0.76 -13.45
N LYS A 186 4.02 -2.05 -13.82
CA LYS A 186 4.95 -2.60 -14.82
C LYS A 186 4.73 -1.98 -16.20
N ARG A 187 3.47 -1.75 -16.62
CA ARG A 187 3.13 -1.08 -17.89
C ARG A 187 3.70 0.34 -17.93
N ILE A 188 3.36 1.17 -16.94
CA ILE A 188 3.84 2.56 -16.88
C ILE A 188 5.37 2.59 -16.86
N ARG A 189 5.99 1.73 -16.05
CA ARG A 189 7.46 1.65 -15.95
C ARG A 189 8.14 1.29 -17.27
N ARG A 190 7.56 0.42 -18.09
CA ARG A 190 8.10 0.08 -19.42
C ARG A 190 8.15 1.26 -20.37
N ALA A 191 7.25 2.24 -20.22
CA ALA A 191 7.09 3.35 -21.15
C ALA A 191 7.12 2.87 -22.61
N GLU A 192 6.16 2.03 -23.01
CA GLU A 192 6.11 1.51 -24.38
C GLU A 192 6.08 2.67 -25.39
N LYS A 193 7.03 2.67 -26.34
CA LYS A 193 7.27 3.78 -27.30
C LYS A 193 7.72 5.10 -26.66
N GLY A 194 8.13 5.06 -25.40
CA GLY A 194 8.74 6.17 -24.68
C GLY A 194 10.11 6.52 -25.23
N SER A 195 10.50 7.77 -25.09
CA SER A 195 11.87 8.21 -25.37
C SER A 195 12.87 7.53 -24.42
N SER A 196 14.14 7.51 -24.80
CA SER A 196 15.22 6.93 -23.99
C SER A 196 15.97 7.95 -23.12
N ASN A 197 15.84 9.24 -23.45
CA ASN A 197 16.55 10.34 -22.80
C ASN A 197 15.63 11.52 -22.51
N TRP A 198 16.08 12.39 -21.60
CA TRP A 198 15.43 13.66 -21.28
C TRP A 198 15.62 14.65 -22.43
N GLU A 199 14.53 14.97 -23.12
CA GLU A 199 14.53 15.93 -24.23
C GLU A 199 13.29 16.83 -24.12
N GLU A 200 13.37 17.96 -24.82
CA GLU A 200 12.29 18.92 -24.95
C GLU A 200 11.81 18.93 -26.40
N ALA A 201 10.50 18.85 -26.61
CA ALA A 201 9.93 18.91 -27.95
C ALA A 201 10.17 20.27 -28.64
N ASN A 202 10.35 21.33 -27.84
CA ASN A 202 10.55 22.70 -28.32
C ASN A 202 12.03 23.05 -28.57
N GLY A 203 12.94 22.06 -28.54
CA GLY A 203 14.38 22.26 -28.70
C GLY A 203 15.13 22.35 -27.37
N GLU A 204 16.46 22.28 -27.46
CA GLU A 204 17.32 22.20 -26.28
C GLU A 204 17.32 23.51 -25.49
N PRO A 205 17.13 23.46 -24.15
CA PRO A 205 17.26 24.65 -23.32
C PRO A 205 18.70 25.18 -23.35
N PRO A 206 18.90 26.51 -23.36
CA PRO A 206 20.24 27.09 -23.35
C PRO A 206 20.95 26.79 -22.02
N LEU A 207 22.25 26.53 -22.10
CA LEU A 207 23.11 26.43 -20.92
C LEU A 207 23.66 27.83 -20.58
N PRO A 208 23.80 28.18 -19.28
CA PRO A 208 24.46 29.42 -18.89
C PRO A 208 25.91 29.44 -19.38
N ARG A 209 26.41 30.63 -19.70
CA ARG A 209 27.79 30.81 -20.19
C ARG A 209 28.85 30.23 -19.25
N GLU A 210 28.62 30.31 -17.94
CA GLU A 210 29.49 29.74 -16.90
C GLU A 210 29.62 28.21 -17.00
N VAL A 211 28.60 27.53 -17.53
CA VAL A 211 28.58 26.09 -17.75
C VAL A 211 29.08 25.75 -19.15
N GLU A 212 28.83 26.59 -20.16
CA GLU A 212 29.29 26.35 -21.54
C GLU A 212 30.79 26.60 -21.73
N GLN A 213 31.35 27.66 -21.12
CA GLN A 213 32.76 28.02 -21.30
C GLN A 213 33.75 26.90 -20.94
N PRO A 214 33.58 26.16 -19.83
CA PRO A 214 34.45 25.02 -19.52
C PRO A 214 34.41 23.91 -20.57
N LEU A 215 33.30 23.76 -21.31
CA LEU A 215 33.13 22.73 -22.33
C LEU A 215 33.91 23.05 -23.61
N GLU A 216 34.22 24.33 -23.87
CA GLU A 216 35.01 24.77 -25.02
C GLU A 216 36.45 24.22 -25.00
N GLY A 217 36.96 23.86 -23.82
CA GLY A 217 38.26 23.22 -23.66
C GLY A 217 38.28 21.72 -23.96
N LEU A 218 37.12 21.08 -24.12
CA LEU A 218 37.01 19.64 -24.39
C LEU A 218 37.10 19.32 -25.89
N PRO A 219 37.58 18.12 -26.26
CA PRO A 219 37.42 17.57 -27.61
C PRO A 219 35.97 17.61 -28.08
N GLU A 220 35.73 17.79 -29.38
CA GLU A 220 34.37 18.00 -29.93
C GLU A 220 33.38 16.88 -29.56
N SER A 221 33.84 15.62 -29.60
CA SER A 221 33.04 14.45 -29.22
C SER A 221 32.65 14.48 -27.73
N GLU A 222 33.60 14.79 -26.85
CA GLU A 222 33.39 14.87 -25.40
C GLU A 222 32.55 16.09 -25.03
N ARG A 223 32.75 17.21 -25.72
CA ARG A 223 31.96 18.43 -25.58
C ARG A 223 30.50 18.16 -25.89
N LYS A 224 30.21 17.53 -27.04
CA LYS A 224 28.83 17.21 -27.45
C LYS A 224 28.16 16.26 -26.45
N ALA A 225 28.86 15.22 -26.02
CA ALA A 225 28.35 14.26 -25.04
C ALA A 225 28.08 14.91 -23.67
N THR A 226 29.04 15.68 -23.16
CA THR A 226 28.93 16.37 -21.87
C THR A 226 27.82 17.42 -21.89
N ARG A 227 27.71 18.18 -22.99
CA ARG A 227 26.64 19.16 -23.20
C ARG A 227 25.26 18.49 -23.20
N ALA A 228 25.10 17.38 -23.90
CA ALA A 228 23.84 16.63 -23.94
C ALA A 228 23.43 16.11 -22.53
N LEU A 229 24.40 15.63 -21.75
CA LEU A 229 24.16 15.20 -20.37
C LEU A 229 23.70 16.36 -19.47
N LEU A 230 24.38 17.51 -19.55
CA LEU A 230 24.03 18.70 -18.77
C LEU A 230 22.63 19.24 -19.13
N ILE A 231 22.28 19.23 -20.42
CA ILE A 231 20.95 19.61 -20.88
C ILE A 231 19.90 18.64 -20.34
N GLY A 232 20.14 17.33 -20.47
CA GLY A 232 19.25 16.31 -19.92
C GLY A 232 19.04 16.46 -18.41
N ASP A 233 20.10 16.74 -17.66
CA ASP A 233 20.04 17.00 -16.22
C ASP A 233 19.25 18.25 -15.86
N ARG A 234 19.37 19.31 -16.67
CA ARG A 234 18.59 20.54 -16.49
C ARG A 234 17.11 20.29 -16.74
N ILE A 235 16.76 19.62 -17.84
CA ILE A 235 15.37 19.26 -18.19
C ILE A 235 14.76 18.40 -17.07
N ARG A 236 15.47 17.35 -16.66
CA ARG A 236 15.08 16.46 -15.55
C ARG A 236 14.84 17.22 -14.25
N SER A 237 15.80 18.05 -13.86
CA SER A 237 15.71 18.84 -12.62
C SER A 237 14.54 19.81 -12.66
N GLN A 238 14.28 20.42 -13.81
CA GLN A 238 13.13 21.31 -14.00
C GLN A 238 11.82 20.52 -13.91
N PHE A 239 11.71 19.37 -14.58
CA PHE A 239 10.54 18.51 -14.52
C PHE A 239 10.16 18.14 -13.07
N TYR A 240 11.11 17.67 -12.26
CA TYR A 240 10.79 17.31 -10.88
C TYR A 240 10.47 18.52 -9.99
N LYS A 241 11.07 19.69 -10.26
CA LYS A 241 10.66 20.94 -9.59
C LYS A 241 9.23 21.31 -9.96
N ASP A 242 8.86 21.19 -11.24
CA ASP A 242 7.52 21.48 -11.72
C ASP A 242 6.49 20.55 -11.09
N VAL A 243 6.82 19.26 -10.91
CA VAL A 243 5.94 18.32 -10.22
C VAL A 243 5.87 18.59 -8.72
N PHE A 244 6.98 18.51 -8.00
CA PHE A 244 6.95 18.47 -6.53
C PHE A 244 6.88 19.83 -5.85
N LEU A 245 7.35 20.91 -6.51
CA LEU A 245 7.41 22.24 -5.89
C LEU A 245 6.37 23.22 -6.45
N ARG A 246 5.94 23.04 -7.70
CA ARG A 246 4.92 23.90 -8.35
C ARG A 246 3.55 23.22 -8.35
N PHE A 247 3.42 22.10 -9.04
CA PHE A 247 2.14 21.41 -9.15
C PHE A 247 1.60 20.93 -7.80
N LEU A 248 2.43 20.34 -6.93
CA LEU A 248 2.01 19.93 -5.59
C LEU A 248 2.02 21.05 -4.54
N ASN A 249 2.21 22.31 -4.95
CA ASN A 249 2.28 23.44 -4.03
C ASN A 249 0.94 23.66 -3.31
N ARG A 250 0.99 23.89 -1.99
CA ARG A 250 -0.20 24.11 -1.15
C ARG A 250 -1.08 25.27 -1.62
N ASN A 251 -0.48 26.30 -2.23
CA ASN A 251 -1.19 27.50 -2.66
C ASN A 251 -1.72 27.41 -4.09
N GLU A 252 -1.22 26.48 -4.90
CA GLU A 252 -1.59 26.33 -6.32
C GLU A 252 -2.48 25.12 -6.57
N LEU A 253 -2.33 24.06 -5.77
CA LEU A 253 -3.10 22.82 -5.93
C LEU A 253 -4.49 22.94 -5.29
N GLU A 254 -5.53 22.83 -6.11
CA GLU A 254 -6.91 22.85 -5.63
C GLU A 254 -7.26 21.56 -4.87
N GLN A 255 -7.98 21.68 -3.76
CA GLN A 255 -8.42 20.51 -2.97
C GLN A 255 -9.24 19.52 -3.80
N ARG A 256 -10.04 20.01 -4.75
CA ARG A 256 -10.82 19.16 -5.66
C ARG A 256 -9.93 18.26 -6.53
N GLU A 257 -8.76 18.73 -6.93
CA GLU A 257 -7.80 17.94 -7.71
C GLU A 257 -7.19 16.84 -6.83
N VAL A 258 -6.88 17.15 -5.57
CA VAL A 258 -6.42 16.18 -4.57
C VAL A 258 -7.46 15.09 -4.33
N ASP A 259 -8.72 15.49 -4.12
CA ASP A 259 -9.82 14.55 -3.83
C ASP A 259 -10.24 13.72 -5.06
N SER A 260 -9.90 14.18 -6.27
CA SER A 260 -10.19 13.45 -7.51
C SER A 260 -9.34 12.19 -7.69
N HIS A 261 -8.22 12.11 -6.96
CA HIS A 261 -7.30 10.98 -7.04
C HIS A 261 -7.27 10.23 -5.72
N ARG A 262 -7.61 8.95 -5.79
CA ARG A 262 -7.72 8.12 -4.58
C ARG A 262 -6.36 7.70 -4.04
N THR A 263 -5.47 7.28 -4.94
CA THR A 263 -4.09 6.89 -4.62
C THR A 263 -3.11 7.53 -5.59
N VAL A 264 -1.82 7.48 -5.25
CA VAL A 264 -0.74 7.94 -6.13
C VAL A 264 -0.80 7.24 -7.49
N LEU A 265 -1.13 5.94 -7.55
CA LEU A 265 -1.27 5.21 -8.80
C LEU A 265 -2.41 5.76 -9.67
N HIS A 266 -3.57 6.08 -9.08
CA HIS A 266 -4.69 6.67 -9.82
C HIS A 266 -4.33 8.05 -10.38
N TRP A 267 -3.54 8.85 -9.65
CA TRP A 267 -2.99 10.11 -10.16
C TRP A 267 -2.07 9.88 -11.36
N LEU A 268 -1.17 8.91 -11.29
CA LEU A 268 -0.27 8.55 -12.41
C LEU A 268 -1.05 8.03 -13.64
N GLU A 269 -2.09 7.22 -13.43
CA GLU A 269 -2.98 6.75 -14.51
C GLU A 269 -3.76 7.91 -15.14
N SER A 270 -4.18 8.90 -14.34
CA SER A 270 -4.79 10.12 -14.85
C SER A 270 -3.81 10.92 -15.71
N ILE A 271 -2.53 11.05 -15.29
CA ILE A 271 -1.49 11.67 -16.12
C ILE A 271 -1.30 10.91 -17.44
N GLU A 272 -1.32 9.57 -17.41
CA GLU A 272 -1.24 8.75 -18.62
C GLU A 272 -2.40 9.03 -19.58
N ALA A 273 -3.63 9.07 -19.06
CA ALA A 273 -4.85 9.25 -19.84
C ALA A 273 -5.04 10.68 -20.36
N THR A 274 -4.73 11.69 -19.53
CA THR A 274 -5.01 13.11 -19.81
C THR A 274 -3.78 13.99 -19.61
N ALA A 275 -2.62 13.56 -20.08
CA ALA A 275 -1.34 14.28 -19.95
C ALA A 275 -1.40 15.79 -20.32
N HIS A 276 -2.27 16.20 -21.23
CA HIS A 276 -2.43 17.61 -21.62
C HIS A 276 -2.99 18.51 -20.51
N LEU A 277 -3.68 17.94 -19.50
CA LEU A 277 -4.19 18.68 -18.35
C LEU A 277 -3.10 19.01 -17.32
N TYR A 278 -1.94 18.33 -17.39
CA TYR A 278 -0.84 18.51 -16.44
C TYR A 278 0.22 19.44 -17.01
N PRO A 279 0.46 20.64 -16.42
CA PRO A 279 1.37 21.64 -16.99
C PRO A 279 2.78 21.11 -17.30
N PHE A 280 3.34 20.26 -16.43
CA PHE A 280 4.67 19.66 -16.58
C PHE A 280 4.79 18.61 -17.70
N MET A 281 3.67 18.25 -18.34
CA MET A 281 3.58 17.33 -19.48
C MET A 281 3.22 18.04 -20.79
N GLN A 282 2.82 19.32 -20.74
CA GLN A 282 2.41 20.08 -21.91
C GLN A 282 3.60 20.35 -22.86
N GLY A 283 3.28 20.55 -24.13
CA GLY A 283 4.27 20.77 -25.19
C GLY A 283 5.10 19.54 -25.57
N GLN A 284 5.07 18.44 -24.80
CA GLN A 284 5.89 17.26 -25.07
C GLN A 284 5.29 16.30 -26.10
N THR A 285 6.18 15.59 -26.81
CA THR A 285 5.80 14.46 -27.66
C THR A 285 5.20 13.32 -26.82
N ALA A 286 4.44 12.42 -27.46
CA ALA A 286 3.88 11.25 -26.78
C ALA A 286 4.98 10.36 -26.14
N GLY A 287 6.12 10.19 -26.85
CA GLY A 287 7.26 9.44 -26.33
C GLY A 287 7.90 10.08 -25.09
N GLN A 288 8.06 11.41 -25.08
CA GLN A 288 8.58 12.13 -23.91
C GLN A 288 7.58 12.10 -22.74
N LYS A 289 6.26 12.15 -23.00
CA LYS A 289 5.24 11.99 -21.95
C LYS A 289 5.31 10.62 -21.29
N ALA A 290 5.34 9.54 -22.07
CA ALA A 290 5.46 8.19 -21.53
C ALA A 290 6.77 8.00 -20.74
N PHE A 291 7.88 8.52 -21.26
CA PHE A 291 9.17 8.50 -20.56
C PHE A 291 9.11 9.25 -19.22
N ARG A 292 8.67 10.51 -19.22
CA ARG A 292 8.55 11.36 -18.02
C ARG A 292 7.66 10.72 -16.96
N LEU A 293 6.55 10.09 -17.36
CA LEU A 293 5.66 9.38 -16.44
C LEU A 293 6.35 8.17 -15.80
N SER A 294 7.10 7.37 -16.57
CA SER A 294 7.89 6.26 -16.02
C SER A 294 8.97 6.76 -15.05
N GLN A 295 9.63 7.86 -15.38
CA GLN A 295 10.62 8.50 -14.50
C GLN A 295 9.97 9.02 -13.21
N LEU A 296 8.77 9.58 -13.28
CA LEU A 296 8.02 10.05 -12.11
C LEU A 296 7.63 8.88 -11.21
N LEU A 297 7.06 7.82 -11.78
CA LEU A 297 6.73 6.59 -11.05
C LEU A 297 7.95 6.03 -10.32
N GLY A 298 9.07 5.87 -11.03
CA GLY A 298 10.32 5.39 -10.43
C GLY A 298 10.82 6.31 -9.31
N LYS A 299 10.73 7.62 -9.52
CA LYS A 299 11.19 8.61 -8.53
C LYS A 299 10.36 8.58 -7.25
N ILE A 300 9.04 8.43 -7.34
CA ILE A 300 8.16 8.32 -6.16
C ILE A 300 8.54 7.12 -5.31
N ILE A 301 8.76 5.95 -5.93
CA ILE A 301 9.15 4.74 -5.19
C ILE A 301 10.53 4.93 -4.54
N GLN A 302 11.49 5.55 -5.24
CA GLN A 302 12.80 5.85 -4.66
C GLN A 302 12.71 6.85 -3.50
N ILE A 303 11.84 7.86 -3.58
CA ILE A 303 11.61 8.79 -2.47
C ILE A 303 11.05 8.00 -1.28
N HIS A 304 10.05 7.14 -1.49
CA HIS A 304 9.51 6.31 -0.43
C HIS A 304 10.59 5.47 0.25
N GLU A 305 11.38 4.71 -0.53
CA GLU A 305 12.49 3.89 -0.05
C GLU A 305 13.46 4.71 0.79
N MET A 306 13.90 5.85 0.27
CA MET A 306 14.92 6.69 0.88
C MET A 306 14.47 7.22 2.24
N TYR A 307 13.24 7.71 2.34
CA TYR A 307 12.69 8.20 3.61
C TYR A 307 12.35 7.06 4.57
N ALA A 308 11.82 5.94 4.10
CA ALA A 308 11.54 4.77 4.92
C ALA A 308 12.83 4.20 5.54
N ARG A 309 13.92 4.19 4.77
CA ARG A 309 15.26 3.80 5.23
C ARG A 309 15.78 4.74 6.32
N VAL A 310 15.66 6.05 6.14
CA VAL A 310 16.04 7.03 7.16
C VAL A 310 15.20 6.86 8.43
N SER A 311 13.89 6.62 8.27
CA SER A 311 12.97 6.37 9.38
C SER A 311 13.37 5.10 10.15
N LEU A 312 13.63 4.00 9.45
CA LEU A 312 14.09 2.74 10.05
C LEU A 312 15.43 2.91 10.77
N ALA A 313 16.40 3.56 10.14
CA ALA A 313 17.69 3.84 10.78
C ALA A 313 17.52 4.70 12.05
N SER A 314 16.60 5.67 12.05
CA SER A 314 16.30 6.51 13.22
C SER A 314 15.81 5.71 14.44
N GLN A 315 15.28 4.51 14.22
CA GLN A 315 14.85 3.62 15.31
C GLN A 315 16.04 2.88 15.94
N HIS A 316 17.14 2.70 15.21
CA HIS A 316 18.33 2.01 15.69
C HIS A 316 19.13 2.87 16.68
N PRO A 317 19.58 2.33 17.84
CA PRO A 317 20.29 3.09 18.87
C PRO A 317 21.49 3.91 18.35
N THR A 318 22.27 3.34 17.42
CA THR A 318 23.44 4.00 16.81
C THR A 318 23.13 5.32 16.11
N TYR A 319 21.99 5.41 15.42
CA TYR A 319 21.64 6.57 14.59
C TYR A 319 20.65 7.50 15.28
N ARG A 320 19.84 6.97 16.20
CA ARG A 320 18.75 7.71 16.87
C ARG A 320 19.21 9.06 17.42
N ASP A 321 20.28 9.08 18.21
CA ASP A 321 20.78 10.33 18.79
C ASP A 321 21.52 11.20 17.77
N ALA A 322 22.28 10.58 16.86
CA ALA A 322 23.02 11.28 15.82
C ALA A 322 22.11 12.00 14.80
N PHE A 323 20.85 11.58 14.67
CA PHE A 323 19.90 12.11 13.69
C PHE A 323 19.01 13.23 14.22
N LYS A 324 18.89 13.39 15.55
CA LYS A 324 17.96 14.33 16.20
C LYS A 324 18.01 15.75 15.63
N THR A 325 19.21 16.28 15.36
CA THR A 325 19.41 17.65 14.89
C THR A 325 19.70 17.75 13.39
N LYS A 326 19.70 16.62 12.67
CA LYS A 326 20.09 16.56 11.25
C LYS A 326 18.89 16.60 10.35
N ASN A 327 18.98 17.31 9.23
CA ASN A 327 18.02 17.20 8.14
C ASN A 327 18.20 15.87 7.37
N THR A 328 17.26 15.53 6.50
CA THR A 328 17.26 14.28 5.73
C THR A 328 18.50 14.14 4.86
N ARG A 329 18.98 15.23 4.24
CA ARG A 329 20.21 15.21 3.41
C ARG A 329 21.44 14.82 4.24
N GLU A 330 21.58 15.39 5.43
CA GLU A 330 22.66 15.08 6.36
C GLU A 330 22.55 13.65 6.92
N ARG A 331 21.34 13.19 7.24
CA ARG A 331 21.08 11.81 7.66
C ARG A 331 21.50 10.82 6.59
N LEU A 332 21.13 11.07 5.33
CA LEU A 332 21.53 10.25 4.19
C LEU A 332 23.04 10.23 3.97
N ALA A 333 23.74 11.35 4.18
CA ALA A 333 25.20 11.39 4.09
C ALA A 333 25.86 10.51 5.17
N VAL A 334 25.31 10.48 6.39
CA VAL A 334 25.76 9.57 7.45
C VAL A 334 25.52 8.11 7.06
N LEU A 335 24.31 7.78 6.61
CA LEU A 335 23.98 6.42 6.16
C LEU A 335 24.86 5.95 5.01
N ALA A 336 25.16 6.82 4.05
CA ALA A 336 26.05 6.51 2.95
C ALA A 336 27.49 6.24 3.41
N LYS A 337 28.01 7.05 4.36
CA LYS A 337 29.34 6.84 4.94
C LYS A 337 29.44 5.48 5.66
N ASP A 338 28.37 5.09 6.34
CA ASP A 338 28.31 3.86 7.13
C ASP A 338 27.86 2.66 6.30
N HIS A 339 27.65 2.81 4.99
CA HIS A 339 27.19 1.78 4.08
C HIS A 339 25.86 1.12 4.53
N TYR A 340 24.98 1.91 5.13
CA TYR A 340 23.69 1.41 5.61
C TYR A 340 22.84 0.89 4.43
N PRO A 341 22.29 -0.34 4.53
CA PRO A 341 21.67 -1.01 3.40
C PRO A 341 20.45 -0.26 2.87
N VAL A 342 20.26 -0.29 1.56
CA VAL A 342 19.00 0.11 0.90
C VAL A 342 17.89 -0.87 1.27
N LEU A 343 16.64 -0.40 1.31
CA LEU A 343 15.52 -1.34 1.45
C LEU A 343 15.34 -2.14 0.15
N ALA A 344 14.97 -3.41 0.29
CA ALA A 344 14.68 -4.25 -0.86
C ALA A 344 13.47 -3.69 -1.62
N MET A 345 13.61 -3.56 -2.95
CA MET A 345 12.54 -3.09 -3.83
C MET A 345 11.53 -4.20 -4.11
N THR A 346 10.78 -4.61 -3.10
CA THR A 346 9.79 -5.70 -3.19
C THR A 346 8.47 -5.21 -3.81
N PRO A 347 7.62 -6.12 -4.33
CA PRO A 347 6.26 -5.77 -4.77
C PRO A 347 5.45 -5.05 -3.69
N GLU A 348 5.59 -5.44 -2.43
CA GLU A 348 4.88 -4.86 -1.29
C GLU A 348 5.29 -3.40 -1.07
N LEU A 349 6.59 -3.09 -1.14
CA LEU A 349 7.09 -1.71 -1.04
C LEU A 349 6.60 -0.85 -2.20
N MET A 350 6.60 -1.39 -3.43
CA MET A 350 6.10 -0.68 -4.61
C MET A 350 4.59 -0.41 -4.50
N LEU A 351 3.81 -1.41 -4.07
CA LEU A 351 2.37 -1.24 -3.82
C LEU A 351 2.12 -0.26 -2.68
N ALA A 352 2.89 -0.30 -1.59
CA ALA A 352 2.75 0.64 -0.47
C ALA A 352 2.92 2.09 -0.93
N ALA A 353 3.99 2.37 -1.69
CA ALA A 353 4.25 3.71 -2.20
C ALA A 353 3.15 4.19 -3.17
N LEU A 354 2.68 3.33 -4.08
CA LEU A 354 1.78 3.73 -5.15
C LEU A 354 0.29 3.61 -4.79
N LEU A 355 -0.07 2.78 -3.81
CA LEU A 355 -1.42 2.72 -3.24
C LEU A 355 -1.58 3.61 -2.01
N CYS A 356 -0.54 4.36 -1.62
CA CYS A 356 -0.67 5.44 -0.64
C CYS A 356 -1.79 6.40 -1.09
N PRO A 357 -2.71 6.79 -0.19
CA PRO A 357 -3.72 7.79 -0.49
C PRO A 357 -3.08 9.06 -1.03
N PHE A 358 -3.54 9.54 -2.20
CA PHE A 358 -2.95 10.72 -2.81
C PHE A 358 -2.98 11.96 -1.89
N PRO A 359 -4.07 12.23 -1.13
CA PRO A 359 -4.07 13.32 -0.16
C PRO A 359 -2.96 13.21 0.89
N ALA A 360 -2.72 12.01 1.41
CA ALA A 360 -1.66 11.77 2.41
C ALA A 360 -0.26 11.95 1.81
N PHE A 361 -0.06 11.55 0.55
CA PHE A 361 1.17 11.80 -0.18
C PHE A 361 1.42 13.30 -0.41
N VAL A 362 0.39 14.04 -0.85
CA VAL A 362 0.46 15.49 -1.08
C VAL A 362 0.77 16.23 0.22
N GLU A 363 0.03 15.95 1.29
CA GLU A 363 0.26 16.52 2.63
C GLU A 363 1.70 16.27 3.09
N TRP A 364 2.20 15.05 2.88
CA TRP A 364 3.56 14.67 3.22
C TRP A 364 4.62 15.45 2.40
N VAL A 365 4.44 15.56 1.07
CA VAL A 365 5.37 16.34 0.21
C VAL A 365 5.38 17.80 0.66
N GLN A 366 4.20 18.41 0.82
CA GLN A 366 4.07 19.81 1.22
C GLN A 366 4.73 20.07 2.58
N GLY A 367 4.51 19.20 3.57
CA GLY A 367 5.13 19.33 4.89
C GLY A 367 6.66 19.23 4.84
N ARG A 368 7.22 18.37 3.98
CA ARG A 368 8.68 18.26 3.78
C ARG A 368 9.25 19.48 3.06
N VAL A 369 8.54 20.01 2.08
CA VAL A 369 8.96 21.23 1.34
C VAL A 369 8.95 22.44 2.26
N GLU A 370 7.88 22.62 3.05
CA GLU A 370 7.74 23.69 4.04
C GLU A 370 8.85 23.64 5.10
N ALA A 371 9.19 22.44 5.57
CA ALA A 371 10.30 22.21 6.49
C ALA A 371 11.71 22.33 5.86
N GLN A 372 11.80 22.64 4.54
CA GLN A 372 13.05 22.64 3.77
C GLN A 372 13.83 21.31 3.86
N ASP A 373 13.11 20.21 4.07
CA ASP A 373 13.64 18.87 4.32
C ASP A 373 13.30 17.89 3.18
N PHE A 374 12.69 18.38 2.09
CA PHE A 374 12.40 17.58 0.91
C PHE A 374 13.65 17.33 0.06
N VAL A 375 13.99 16.06 -0.12
CA VAL A 375 15.16 15.60 -0.86
C VAL A 375 14.73 14.67 -1.99
N LEU A 376 15.24 14.92 -3.19
CA LEU A 376 15.10 14.00 -4.32
C LEU A 376 16.29 13.04 -4.34
N PRO A 377 16.06 11.71 -4.46
CA PRO A 377 17.14 10.76 -4.55
C PRO A 377 17.92 10.95 -5.87
N PRO A 378 19.26 10.83 -5.82
CA PRO A 378 20.08 10.87 -7.03
C PRO A 378 19.70 9.68 -7.93
N ASP A 379 19.86 9.84 -9.24
CA ASP A 379 19.69 8.69 -10.13
C ASP A 379 20.82 7.69 -9.92
N SER A 380 20.52 6.41 -10.13
CA SER A 380 21.54 5.36 -10.20
C SER A 380 22.56 5.78 -11.27
N LYS A 381 23.84 5.86 -10.89
CA LYS A 381 24.93 6.09 -11.85
C LYS A 381 24.79 5.07 -12.98
N ARG A 382 24.68 5.56 -14.22
CA ARG A 382 24.63 4.73 -15.43
C ARG A 382 25.93 3.96 -15.60
#